data_AF-L0WIJ1-F1
#
_entry.id   AF-L0WIJ1-F1
#
_cell.length_a   1.000
_cell.length_b   1.000
_cell.length_c   1.000
_cell.angle_alpha   90.00
_cell.angle_beta   90.00
_cell.angle_gamma   90.00
#
_symmetry.space_group_name_H-M   'P 1'
#
loop_
_entity.id
_entity.type
_entity.pdbx_description
1 polymer ?
#
loop_
_entity_poly.entity_id
_entity_poly.type
_entity_poly.pdbx_seq_one_letter_code
_entity_poly.pdbx_strand_id
1 'polypeptide(L)'
;MIINKKRIRSLSSYAKGIPENQNVVIAVAVPDIVKNNPQDVGFSDQLEPGEKVLPTAIGNVTLFNSGGKEIPLKDQPKETHYRQQEWAWKEFRGRYDFEEKSRIVDIPYERYPRKIVPPPSIEISIAVDIAGTKLIVADPISLNANNEETIVHVINMFLEAFGICEIRNEDLDSVIRSPIKRLNWDVLPKGQKPWGALKPLLQPVINNQSEGNKVVIEKRFEAINSCEPEFVAVGQAGFSGYIVFGFPESDLYVLESTQTNNATYVIENNWEYLSGLTKAEILQNNLHKERIIHRENWFEEIGRVLSE
;
A
#
# COMPACT_ATOMS: atom_id res chain seq x y z
N MET A 1 7.26 -4.98 28.82
CA MET A 1 8.71 -5.25 28.65
C MET A 1 9.25 -4.42 27.50
N ILE A 2 10.28 -3.60 27.71
CA ILE A 2 10.85 -2.69 26.71
C ILE A 2 11.90 -3.39 25.83
N ILE A 3 11.92 -3.11 24.54
CA ILE A 3 12.83 -3.65 23.53
C ILE A 3 13.40 -2.49 22.70
N ASN A 4 14.72 -2.32 22.72
CA ASN A 4 15.45 -1.23 22.04
C ASN A 4 16.57 -1.78 21.12
N LYS A 5 16.27 -2.81 20.33
CA LYS A 5 17.22 -3.46 19.42
C LYS A 5 16.96 -3.05 17.97
N LYS A 6 17.94 -3.31 17.10
CA LYS A 6 17.72 -3.17 15.64
C LYS A 6 16.67 -4.15 15.11
N ARG A 7 16.66 -5.39 15.62
CA ARG A 7 15.69 -6.44 15.32
C ARG A 7 15.80 -7.58 16.34
N ILE A 8 14.77 -8.41 16.44
CA ILE A 8 14.77 -9.67 17.16
C ILE A 8 14.56 -10.85 16.19
N ARG A 9 14.99 -12.05 16.62
CA ARG A 9 14.82 -13.31 15.87
C ARG A 9 13.86 -14.29 16.53
N SER A 10 13.60 -14.16 17.82
CA SER A 10 12.73 -15.04 18.60
C SER A 10 12.11 -14.28 19.76
N LEU A 11 10.95 -14.75 20.24
CA LEU A 11 10.27 -14.20 21.41
C LEU A 11 10.78 -14.77 22.73
N SER A 12 11.55 -15.86 22.68
CA SER A 12 11.97 -16.64 23.85
C SER A 12 12.65 -15.83 24.97
N SER A 13 13.30 -14.70 24.65
CA SER A 13 13.92 -13.82 25.65
C SER A 13 12.99 -12.70 26.16
N TYR A 14 11.90 -12.42 25.45
CA TYR A 14 11.02 -11.27 25.68
C TYR A 14 9.61 -11.61 26.17
N ALA A 15 9.18 -12.85 25.97
CA ALA A 15 7.89 -13.35 26.43
C ALA A 15 8.00 -14.15 27.75
N LYS A 16 9.17 -14.15 28.41
CA LYS A 16 9.37 -14.88 29.66
C LYS A 16 8.47 -14.30 30.75
N GLY A 17 7.54 -15.11 31.24
CA GLY A 17 6.60 -14.73 32.30
C GLY A 17 5.23 -14.28 31.80
N ILE A 18 4.98 -14.26 30.48
CA ILE A 18 3.64 -14.09 29.92
C ILE A 18 3.04 -15.49 29.71
N PRO A 19 1.87 -15.81 30.31
CA PRO A 19 1.14 -17.04 30.07
C PRO A 19 0.90 -17.32 28.58
N GLU A 20 0.97 -18.59 28.21
CA GLU A 20 0.59 -19.05 26.87
C GLU A 20 -0.90 -18.75 26.60
N ASN A 21 -1.20 -18.37 25.37
CA ASN A 21 -2.51 -17.91 24.89
C ASN A 21 -3.01 -16.58 25.48
N GLN A 22 -2.22 -15.87 26.29
CA GLN A 22 -2.57 -14.50 26.67
C GLN A 22 -2.36 -13.56 25.47
N ASN A 23 -3.28 -12.62 25.29
CA ASN A 23 -3.14 -11.58 24.27
C ASN A 23 -2.09 -10.55 24.70
N VAL A 24 -1.16 -10.30 23.79
CA VAL A 24 -0.13 -9.27 23.93
C VAL A 24 -0.37 -8.14 22.93
N VAL A 25 -0.05 -6.92 23.36
CA VAL A 25 -0.10 -5.71 22.55
C VAL A 25 1.31 -5.16 22.44
N ILE A 26 1.76 -4.93 21.21
CA ILE A 26 3.03 -4.26 20.94
C ILE A 26 2.73 -2.77 20.86
N ALA A 27 3.41 -1.98 21.68
CA ALA A 27 3.16 -0.56 21.82
C ALA A 27 4.45 0.25 21.81
N VAL A 28 4.34 1.55 21.55
CA VAL A 28 5.35 2.56 21.87
C VAL A 28 4.66 3.85 22.28
N ALA A 29 5.11 4.49 23.35
CA ALA A 29 4.65 5.82 23.71
C ALA A 29 5.23 6.85 22.75
N VAL A 30 4.39 7.78 22.28
CA VAL A 30 4.81 8.82 21.33
C VAL A 30 6.04 9.61 21.85
N PRO A 31 6.15 9.96 23.14
CA PRO A 31 7.34 10.63 23.67
C PRO A 31 8.62 9.79 23.65
N ASP A 32 8.52 8.46 23.57
CA ASP A 32 9.66 7.53 23.62
C ASP A 32 10.21 7.18 22.24
N ILE A 33 9.57 7.63 21.16
CA ILE A 33 10.01 7.36 19.79
C ILE A 33 11.41 7.96 19.56
N VAL A 34 12.32 7.15 19.02
CA VAL A 34 13.74 7.54 18.84
C VAL A 34 14.19 7.63 17.39
N LYS A 35 13.37 7.18 16.42
CA LYS A 35 13.82 6.99 15.03
C LYS A 35 13.10 7.84 13.99
N ASN A 36 11.86 7.50 13.62
CA ASN A 36 11.06 8.26 12.66
C ASN A 36 9.82 8.81 13.35
N ASN A 37 9.33 9.95 12.88
CA ASN A 37 8.11 10.55 13.42
C ASN A 37 6.89 9.70 13.06
N PRO A 38 5.80 9.73 13.85
CA PRO A 38 4.55 9.05 13.50
C PRO A 38 4.01 9.40 12.11
N GLN A 39 4.22 10.63 11.65
CA GLN A 39 3.80 11.11 10.34
C GLN A 39 4.51 10.38 9.20
N ASP A 40 5.78 9.99 9.39
CA ASP A 40 6.54 9.23 8.39
C ASP A 40 5.94 7.82 8.16
N VAL A 41 5.20 7.32 9.14
CA VAL A 41 4.52 6.02 9.10
C VAL A 41 3.10 6.14 8.52
N GLY A 42 2.55 7.36 8.42
CA GLY A 42 1.27 7.68 7.80
C GLY A 42 0.20 8.26 8.73
N PHE A 43 0.51 8.53 10.00
CA PHE A 43 -0.46 9.17 10.92
C PHE A 43 -0.62 10.67 10.67
N SER A 44 -1.69 11.26 11.20
CA SER A 44 -1.91 12.72 11.12
C SER A 44 -0.95 13.51 12.03
N ASP A 45 -0.90 14.83 11.87
CA ASP A 45 -0.17 15.71 12.79
C ASP A 45 -0.79 15.71 14.19
N GLN A 46 -2.12 15.57 14.28
CA GLN A 46 -2.87 15.61 15.52
C GLN A 46 -2.75 14.31 16.31
N LEU A 47 -2.47 13.17 15.67
CA LEU A 47 -2.45 11.85 16.29
C LEU A 47 -3.73 11.63 17.12
N GLU A 48 -4.88 11.70 16.47
CA GLU A 48 -6.17 11.50 17.13
C GLU A 48 -6.32 10.03 17.55
N PRO A 49 -6.78 9.74 18.77
CA PRO A 49 -7.08 8.37 19.18
C PRO A 49 -8.08 7.71 18.22
N GLY A 50 -7.80 6.47 17.82
CA GLY A 50 -8.59 5.72 16.84
C GLY A 50 -8.07 5.82 15.40
N GLU A 51 -7.16 6.76 15.09
CA GLU A 51 -6.45 6.73 13.81
C GLU A 51 -5.78 5.38 13.60
N LYS A 52 -5.99 4.77 12.43
CA LYS A 52 -5.41 3.47 12.08
C LYS A 52 -4.83 3.53 10.68
N VAL A 53 -3.62 3.01 10.53
CA VAL A 53 -2.86 3.05 9.28
C VAL A 53 -2.17 1.72 9.03
N LEU A 54 -2.09 1.33 7.77
CA LEU A 54 -1.09 0.36 7.33
C LEU A 54 0.24 1.11 7.19
N PRO A 55 1.30 0.78 7.95
CA PRO A 55 2.57 1.52 7.91
C PRO A 55 3.14 1.69 6.51
N THR A 56 3.59 2.92 6.19
CA THR A 56 4.42 3.20 5.01
C THR A 56 5.67 2.34 5.01
N ALA A 57 6.16 1.97 3.82
CA ALA A 57 7.44 1.29 3.65
C ALA A 57 8.63 2.23 3.97
N ILE A 58 9.19 2.10 5.17
CA ILE A 58 10.37 2.84 5.65
C ILE A 58 11.65 2.01 5.47
N GLY A 59 11.53 0.69 5.62
CA GLY A 59 12.62 -0.28 5.48
C GLY A 59 12.09 -1.63 5.02
N ASN A 60 12.92 -2.66 5.10
CA ASN A 60 12.59 -3.97 4.54
C ASN A 60 11.43 -4.66 5.27
N VAL A 61 11.26 -4.43 6.57
CA VAL A 61 10.20 -5.09 7.37
C VAL A 61 8.85 -4.45 7.07
N THR A 62 8.77 -3.13 7.08
CA THR A 62 7.58 -2.34 6.72
C THR A 62 7.22 -2.46 5.23
N LEU A 63 8.23 -2.58 4.34
CA LEU A 63 8.02 -2.91 2.93
C LEU A 63 7.43 -4.32 2.78
N PHE A 64 7.95 -5.31 3.49
CA PHE A 64 7.37 -6.65 3.49
C PHE A 64 5.95 -6.65 4.07
N ASN A 65 5.70 -5.85 5.12
CA ASN A 65 4.38 -5.71 5.75
C ASN A 65 3.32 -5.21 4.76
N SER A 66 3.65 -4.18 3.98
CA SER A 66 2.70 -3.51 3.08
C SER A 66 2.68 -4.10 1.66
N GLY A 67 3.81 -4.57 1.14
CA GLY A 67 3.97 -5.00 -0.24
C GLY A 67 4.19 -6.50 -0.44
N GLY A 68 4.46 -7.25 0.64
CA GLY A 68 4.85 -8.65 0.54
C GLY A 68 6.26 -8.80 -0.02
N LYS A 69 6.56 -9.96 -0.61
CA LYS A 69 7.85 -10.19 -1.27
C LYS A 69 7.73 -11.19 -2.40
N GLU A 70 8.62 -11.06 -3.38
CA GLU A 70 8.77 -12.02 -4.46
C GLU A 70 10.12 -12.73 -4.33
N ILE A 71 10.08 -14.06 -4.34
CA ILE A 71 11.28 -14.89 -4.21
C ILE A 71 11.57 -15.56 -5.56
N PRO A 72 12.70 -15.26 -6.22
CA PRO A 72 13.09 -15.92 -7.45
C PRO A 72 13.38 -17.42 -7.24
N LEU A 73 12.71 -18.27 -8.01
CA LEU A 73 12.88 -19.73 -8.04
C LEU A 73 14.01 -20.08 -9.00
N LYS A 74 15.25 -19.97 -8.51
CA LYS A 74 16.49 -20.16 -9.31
C LYS A 74 16.72 -21.61 -9.74
N ASP A 75 15.99 -22.54 -9.16
CA ASP A 75 15.94 -23.97 -9.48
C ASP A 75 15.11 -24.27 -10.73
N GLN A 76 14.30 -23.32 -11.19
CA GLN A 76 13.43 -23.47 -12.36
C GLN A 76 14.03 -22.79 -13.60
N PRO A 77 13.67 -23.26 -14.83
CA PRO A 77 14.04 -22.55 -16.06
C PRO A 77 13.44 -21.15 -16.06
N LYS A 78 14.10 -20.23 -16.77
CA LYS A 78 13.59 -18.88 -16.93
C LYS A 78 12.29 -18.88 -17.74
N GLU A 79 11.41 -17.95 -17.39
CA GLU A 79 10.19 -17.62 -18.12
C GLU A 79 10.39 -16.30 -18.86
N THR A 80 9.75 -16.18 -20.03
CA THR A 80 9.58 -14.90 -20.70
C THR A 80 8.55 -14.07 -19.95
N HIS A 81 8.95 -12.89 -19.49
CA HIS A 81 8.08 -11.89 -18.89
C HIS A 81 8.13 -10.60 -19.69
N TYR A 82 7.16 -9.72 -19.47
CA TYR A 82 7.02 -8.47 -20.21
C TYR A 82 7.06 -7.27 -19.27
N ARG A 83 7.56 -6.15 -19.78
CA ARG A 83 7.45 -4.84 -19.12
C ARG A 83 7.00 -3.80 -20.14
N GLN A 84 6.08 -2.92 -19.74
CA GLN A 84 5.68 -1.78 -20.56
C GLN A 84 6.79 -0.73 -20.59
N GLN A 85 7.03 -0.15 -21.76
CA GLN A 85 7.93 0.99 -21.94
C GLN A 85 7.39 1.91 -23.04
N GLU A 86 7.63 3.22 -22.92
CA GLU A 86 7.39 4.13 -24.03
C GLU A 86 8.42 3.91 -25.14
N TRP A 87 7.93 3.66 -26.35
CA TRP A 87 8.70 3.68 -27.58
C TRP A 87 8.36 4.96 -28.36
N ALA A 88 9.33 5.87 -28.47
CA ALA A 88 9.20 7.12 -29.22
C ALA A 88 9.96 7.04 -30.56
N TRP A 89 9.34 7.54 -31.63
CA TRP A 89 9.95 7.64 -32.97
C TRP A 89 9.51 8.92 -33.69
N LYS A 90 10.26 9.28 -34.74
CA LYS A 90 9.91 10.42 -35.61
C LYS A 90 9.27 9.90 -36.89
N GLU A 91 8.01 10.22 -37.10
CA GLU A 91 7.30 9.92 -38.33
C GLU A 91 7.58 11.03 -39.35
N PHE A 92 8.09 10.66 -40.52
CA PHE A 92 8.36 11.63 -41.59
C PHE A 92 7.05 12.15 -42.20
N ARG A 93 6.86 13.47 -42.20
CA ARG A 93 5.67 14.15 -42.74
C ARG A 93 5.95 14.97 -44.00
N GLY A 94 7.20 15.08 -44.41
CA GLY A 94 7.58 15.81 -45.60
C GLY A 94 8.99 16.36 -45.50
N ARG A 95 9.43 17.11 -46.52
CA ARG A 95 10.78 17.67 -46.55
C ARG A 95 10.96 18.64 -45.37
N TYR A 96 11.81 18.24 -44.40
CA TYR A 96 12.07 18.93 -43.14
C TYR A 96 10.93 18.89 -42.10
N ASP A 97 9.93 18.05 -42.30
CA ASP A 97 8.81 17.90 -41.36
C ASP A 97 8.80 16.50 -40.75
N PHE A 98 8.76 16.45 -39.42
CA PHE A 98 8.76 15.24 -38.62
C PHE A 98 7.77 15.41 -37.47
N GLU A 99 6.92 14.43 -37.29
CA GLU A 99 6.03 14.36 -36.15
C GLU A 99 6.60 13.39 -35.12
N GLU A 100 6.75 13.83 -33.87
CA GLU A 100 7.11 12.93 -32.79
C GLU A 100 5.90 12.08 -32.43
N LYS A 101 6.06 10.76 -32.56
CA LYS A 101 5.07 9.76 -32.18
C LYS A 101 5.63 8.95 -31.04
N SER A 102 4.76 8.53 -30.13
CA SER A 102 5.10 7.52 -29.14
C SER A 102 3.96 6.55 -28.94
N ARG A 103 4.32 5.35 -28.47
CA ARG A 103 3.36 4.32 -28.07
C ARG A 103 3.94 3.51 -26.92
N ILE A 104 3.07 2.95 -26.09
CA ILE A 104 3.48 1.99 -25.07
C ILE A 104 3.67 0.63 -25.77
N VAL A 105 4.80 -0.03 -25.50
CA VAL A 105 5.12 -1.36 -26.03
C VAL A 105 5.50 -2.30 -24.89
N ASP A 106 5.26 -3.59 -25.09
CA ASP A 106 5.73 -4.64 -24.18
C ASP A 106 7.10 -5.15 -24.62
N ILE A 107 8.09 -5.02 -23.74
CA ILE A 107 9.45 -5.52 -23.97
C ILE A 107 9.60 -6.88 -23.28
N PRO A 108 9.78 -7.98 -24.03
CA PRO A 108 10.03 -9.30 -23.45
C PRO A 108 11.43 -9.35 -22.80
N TYR A 109 11.52 -10.04 -21.67
CA TYR A 109 12.78 -10.35 -20.99
C TYR A 109 12.68 -11.67 -20.21
N GLU A 110 13.80 -12.37 -20.12
CA GLU A 110 13.88 -13.65 -19.40
C GLU A 110 14.13 -13.43 -17.91
N ARG A 111 13.31 -14.03 -17.05
CA ARG A 111 13.48 -14.00 -15.59
C ARG A 111 13.23 -15.37 -14.98
N TYR A 112 13.76 -15.62 -13.78
CA TYR A 112 13.33 -16.79 -13.01
C TYR A 112 11.87 -16.62 -12.56
N PRO A 113 11.06 -17.69 -12.61
CA PRO A 113 9.73 -17.70 -11.99
C PRO A 113 9.81 -17.21 -10.55
N ARG A 114 8.77 -16.52 -10.07
CA ARG A 114 8.78 -15.91 -8.74
C ARG A 114 7.67 -16.50 -7.87
N LYS A 115 8.04 -16.94 -6.66
CA LYS A 115 7.07 -17.26 -5.61
C LYS A 115 6.65 -15.97 -4.92
N ILE A 116 5.37 -15.62 -5.05
CA ILE A 116 4.77 -14.50 -4.35
C ILE A 116 4.50 -14.93 -2.90
N VAL A 117 4.98 -14.13 -1.95
CA VAL A 117 4.60 -14.23 -0.54
C VAL A 117 3.75 -13.00 -0.21
N PRO A 118 2.48 -13.20 0.18
CA PRO A 118 1.57 -12.08 0.39
C PRO A 118 2.03 -11.19 1.55
N PRO A 119 1.68 -9.89 1.54
CA PRO A 119 1.93 -8.99 2.65
C PRO A 119 1.17 -9.43 3.91
N PRO A 120 1.81 -9.45 5.09
CA PRO A 120 1.11 -9.59 6.37
C PRO A 120 0.04 -8.52 6.60
N SER A 121 0.22 -7.32 6.04
CA SER A 121 -0.74 -6.20 6.09
C SER A 121 -1.15 -5.79 7.51
N ILE A 122 -0.22 -5.85 8.47
CA ILE A 122 -0.52 -5.47 9.85
C ILE A 122 -0.66 -3.95 9.96
N GLU A 123 -1.84 -3.50 10.37
CA GLU A 123 -2.13 -2.11 10.69
C GLU A 123 -1.71 -1.76 12.13
N ILE A 124 -1.43 -0.49 12.37
CA ILE A 124 -1.17 0.09 13.70
C ILE A 124 -2.11 1.27 13.94
N SER A 125 -2.38 1.58 15.20
CA SER A 125 -3.34 2.61 15.59
C SER A 125 -2.84 3.52 16.70
N ILE A 126 -3.41 4.73 16.77
CA ILE A 126 -3.24 5.63 17.90
C ILE A 126 -4.24 5.25 18.99
N ALA A 127 -3.74 5.10 20.20
CA ALA A 127 -4.53 4.93 21.40
C ALA A 127 -3.99 5.82 22.52
N VAL A 128 -4.66 5.83 23.67
CA VAL A 128 -4.21 6.57 24.86
C VAL A 128 -4.19 5.68 26.08
N ASP A 129 -3.24 5.88 26.99
CA ASP A 129 -3.31 5.23 28.29
C ASP A 129 -4.23 5.96 29.27
N ILE A 130 -4.37 5.38 30.47
CA ILE A 130 -5.16 5.95 31.57
C ILE A 130 -4.65 7.35 31.97
N ALA A 131 -3.35 7.61 31.79
CA ALA A 131 -2.74 8.91 32.07
C ALA A 131 -2.94 9.92 30.92
N GLY A 132 -3.55 9.51 29.80
CA GLY A 132 -3.76 10.34 28.62
C GLY A 132 -2.55 10.41 27.68
N THR A 133 -1.52 9.60 27.91
CA THR A 133 -0.35 9.51 27.02
C THR A 133 -0.73 8.80 25.73
N LYS A 134 -0.37 9.41 24.60
CA LYS A 134 -0.59 8.79 23.29
C LYS A 134 0.38 7.63 23.05
N LEU A 135 -0.17 6.55 22.54
CA LEU A 135 0.52 5.31 22.21
C LEU A 135 0.25 4.95 20.76
N ILE A 136 1.26 4.42 20.09
CA ILE A 136 1.08 3.69 18.84
C ILE A 136 1.02 2.21 19.21
N VAL A 137 -0.02 1.51 18.78
CA VAL A 137 -0.28 0.11 19.16
C VAL A 137 -0.66 -0.75 17.95
N ALA A 138 -0.21 -2.01 17.97
CA ALA A 138 -0.76 -3.04 17.09
C ALA A 138 -2.03 -3.64 17.70
N ASP A 139 -2.83 -4.34 16.87
CA ASP A 139 -3.94 -5.14 17.38
C ASP A 139 -3.42 -6.27 18.31
N PRO A 140 -4.22 -6.72 19.30
CA PRO A 140 -3.82 -7.81 20.19
C PRO A 140 -3.54 -9.09 19.43
N ILE A 141 -2.49 -9.80 19.84
CA ILE A 141 -2.12 -11.09 19.27
C ILE A 141 -1.96 -12.09 20.40
N SER A 142 -2.63 -13.24 20.31
CA SER A 142 -2.49 -14.31 21.28
C SER A 142 -1.08 -14.90 21.24
N LEU A 143 -0.41 -14.94 22.39
CA LEU A 143 0.94 -15.47 22.53
C LEU A 143 0.92 -17.00 22.48
N ASN A 144 1.13 -17.57 21.30
CA ASN A 144 1.26 -19.01 21.07
C ASN A 144 2.21 -19.30 19.91
N ALA A 145 2.55 -20.59 19.72
CA ALA A 145 3.50 -21.01 18.69
C ALA A 145 3.09 -20.62 17.25
N ASN A 146 1.78 -20.60 16.96
CA ASN A 146 1.28 -20.26 15.62
C ASN A 146 1.45 -18.77 15.29
N ASN A 147 1.45 -17.91 16.32
CA ASN A 147 1.57 -16.46 16.18
C ASN A 147 2.99 -15.95 16.41
N GLU A 148 3.96 -16.81 16.74
CA GLU A 148 5.32 -16.36 17.08
C GLU A 148 5.95 -15.55 15.94
N GLU A 149 5.86 -16.03 14.69
CA GLU A 149 6.39 -15.31 13.53
C GLU A 149 5.72 -13.95 13.34
N THR A 150 4.40 -13.88 13.53
CA THR A 150 3.61 -12.63 13.43
C THR A 150 4.05 -11.63 14.50
N ILE A 151 4.15 -12.05 15.76
CA ILE A 151 4.57 -11.17 16.86
C ILE A 151 6.01 -10.68 16.64
N VAL A 152 6.92 -11.55 16.20
CA VAL A 152 8.30 -11.16 15.82
C VAL A 152 8.30 -10.15 14.69
N HIS A 153 7.44 -10.33 13.68
CA HIS A 153 7.27 -9.38 12.58
C HIS A 153 6.76 -8.02 13.08
N VAL A 154 5.73 -7.99 13.94
CA VAL A 154 5.20 -6.75 14.53
C VAL A 154 6.26 -6.04 15.37
N ILE A 155 6.99 -6.75 16.24
CA ILE A 155 8.08 -6.14 17.01
C ILE A 155 9.13 -5.55 16.07
N ASN A 156 9.57 -6.28 15.06
CA ASN A 156 10.55 -5.80 14.10
C ASN A 156 10.05 -4.61 13.28
N MET A 157 8.74 -4.54 12.99
CA MET A 157 8.11 -3.40 12.34
C MET A 157 8.20 -2.15 13.21
N PHE A 158 7.87 -2.26 14.51
CA PHE A 158 8.01 -1.15 15.46
C PHE A 158 9.46 -0.73 15.66
N LEU A 159 10.40 -1.68 15.76
CA LEU A 159 11.83 -1.36 15.87
C LEU A 159 12.36 -0.68 14.59
N GLU A 160 11.86 -1.08 13.41
CA GLU A 160 12.24 -0.44 12.15
C GLU A 160 11.66 0.97 12.02
N ALA A 161 10.41 1.18 12.45
CA ALA A 161 9.71 2.46 12.36
C ALA A 161 10.11 3.44 13.48
N PHE A 162 10.13 3.00 14.74
CA PHE A 162 10.26 3.86 15.92
C PHE A 162 11.55 3.66 16.70
N GLY A 163 12.28 2.57 16.45
CA GLY A 163 13.55 2.24 17.11
C GLY A 163 13.41 1.64 18.52
N ILE A 164 12.20 1.65 19.07
CA ILE A 164 11.86 1.09 20.37
C ILE A 164 10.42 0.58 20.34
N CYS A 165 10.13 -0.43 21.16
CA CYS A 165 8.77 -0.85 21.47
C CYS A 165 8.71 -1.53 22.82
N GLU A 166 7.50 -1.83 23.27
CA GLU A 166 7.24 -2.62 24.44
C GLU A 166 6.13 -3.64 24.20
N ILE A 167 6.22 -4.76 24.90
CA ILE A 167 5.17 -5.76 24.98
C ILE A 167 4.35 -5.47 26.24
N ARG A 168 3.04 -5.25 26.07
CA ARG A 168 2.03 -5.07 27.11
C ARG A 168 1.03 -6.23 27.10
N ASN A 169 0.44 -6.56 28.24
CA ASN A 169 -0.67 -7.52 28.32
C ASN A 169 -2.00 -6.79 28.11
N GLU A 170 -2.98 -7.45 27.51
CA GLU A 170 -4.32 -6.88 27.30
C GLU A 170 -5.03 -6.55 28.62
N ASP A 171 -4.84 -7.36 29.67
CA ASP A 171 -5.45 -7.19 30.99
C ASP A 171 -4.87 -6.01 31.81
N LEU A 172 -3.76 -5.43 31.37
CA LEU A 172 -3.17 -4.24 31.98
C LEU A 172 -3.69 -2.99 31.26
N ASP A 173 -4.98 -2.71 31.48
CA ASP A 173 -5.74 -1.43 31.52
C ASP A 173 -5.18 -0.13 30.90
N SER A 174 -4.20 -0.15 30.00
CA SER A 174 -3.39 1.01 29.63
C SER A 174 -3.63 1.51 28.22
N VAL A 175 -4.69 1.05 27.55
CA VAL A 175 -4.99 1.41 26.16
C VAL A 175 -6.49 1.59 25.97
N ILE A 176 -6.95 2.84 26.04
CA ILE A 176 -8.31 3.25 25.69
C ILE A 176 -8.40 3.31 24.17
N ARG A 177 -9.19 2.40 23.58
CA ARG A 177 -9.46 2.38 22.15
C ARG A 177 -10.64 3.28 21.81
N SER A 178 -10.44 4.13 20.82
CA SER A 178 -11.49 4.99 20.23
C SER A 178 -12.03 4.35 18.94
N PRO A 179 -13.19 4.81 18.43
CA PRO A 179 -13.70 4.37 17.14
C PRO A 179 -12.64 4.50 16.05
N ILE A 180 -12.49 3.45 15.23
CA ILE A 180 -11.42 3.37 14.24
C ILE A 180 -11.69 4.35 13.10
N LYS A 181 -10.68 5.16 12.76
CA LYS A 181 -10.61 6.05 11.61
C LYS A 181 -9.42 5.66 10.74
N ARG A 182 -9.65 4.96 9.63
CA ARG A 182 -8.57 4.58 8.71
C ARG A 182 -8.12 5.77 7.87
N LEU A 183 -6.82 6.04 7.84
CA LEU A 183 -6.23 7.14 7.04
C LEU A 183 -5.56 6.61 5.76
N ASN A 184 -6.22 5.67 5.08
CA ASN A 184 -5.65 4.98 3.92
C ASN A 184 -5.77 5.78 2.61
N TRP A 185 -6.63 6.81 2.56
CA TRP A 185 -6.99 7.52 1.33
C TRP A 185 -7.11 9.02 1.57
N ASP A 186 -6.54 9.80 0.66
CA ASP A 186 -6.78 11.24 0.54
C ASP A 186 -7.67 11.51 -0.68
N VAL A 187 -8.93 11.87 -0.44
CA VAL A 187 -9.92 12.09 -1.50
C VAL A 187 -9.74 13.51 -2.03
N LEU A 188 -9.39 13.64 -3.31
CA LEU A 188 -9.27 14.93 -3.96
C LEU A 188 -10.63 15.63 -4.04
N PRO A 189 -10.68 16.98 -4.13
CA PRO A 189 -11.94 17.71 -4.17
C PRO A 189 -12.87 17.15 -5.26
N LYS A 190 -14.10 16.80 -4.86
CA LYS A 190 -15.11 16.19 -5.75
C LYS A 190 -15.33 17.01 -7.01
N GLY A 191 -15.77 16.34 -8.06
CA GLY A 191 -16.06 16.91 -9.36
C GLY A 191 -15.01 16.51 -10.39
N GLN A 192 -15.50 16.22 -11.60
CA GLN A 192 -14.69 15.83 -12.75
C GLN A 192 -13.55 16.82 -12.98
N LYS A 193 -12.34 16.29 -13.18
CA LYS A 193 -11.15 17.09 -13.46
C LYS A 193 -10.58 16.69 -14.81
N PRO A 194 -10.45 17.63 -15.77
CA PRO A 194 -9.67 17.40 -16.96
C PRO A 194 -8.24 16.99 -16.61
N TRP A 195 -7.62 16.16 -17.43
CA TRP A 195 -6.31 15.60 -17.16
C TRP A 195 -5.25 16.66 -16.84
N GLY A 196 -5.27 17.80 -17.52
CA GLY A 196 -4.35 18.92 -17.26
C GLY A 196 -4.43 19.50 -15.84
N ALA A 197 -5.58 19.42 -15.19
CA ALA A 197 -5.77 19.85 -13.79
C ALA A 197 -5.48 18.73 -12.78
N LEU A 198 -5.76 17.47 -13.14
CA LEU A 198 -5.51 16.31 -12.28
C LEU A 198 -4.02 15.94 -12.22
N LYS A 199 -3.31 15.98 -13.35
CA LYS A 199 -1.91 15.57 -13.46
C LYS A 199 -0.99 16.24 -12.41
N PRO A 200 -1.03 17.56 -12.19
CA PRO A 200 -0.21 18.20 -11.15
C PRO A 200 -0.47 17.65 -9.73
N LEU A 201 -1.70 17.22 -9.42
CA LEU A 201 -2.07 16.66 -8.12
C LEU A 201 -1.52 15.24 -7.93
N LEU A 202 -1.38 14.47 -9.01
CA LEU A 202 -0.84 13.10 -8.99
C LEU A 202 0.68 13.05 -9.14
N GLN A 203 1.31 14.15 -9.56
CA GLN A 203 2.75 14.25 -9.79
C GLN A 203 3.62 13.80 -8.59
N PRO A 204 3.27 14.10 -7.32
CA PRO A 204 4.04 13.59 -6.17
C PRO A 204 4.15 12.06 -6.14
N VAL A 205 3.10 11.34 -6.53
CA VAL A 205 3.09 9.87 -6.55
C VAL A 205 3.86 9.33 -7.76
N ILE A 206 3.71 9.98 -8.92
CA ILE A 206 4.39 9.61 -10.17
C ILE A 206 5.90 9.83 -10.07
N ASN A 207 6.34 10.93 -9.44
CA ASN A 207 7.74 11.31 -9.36
C ASN A 207 8.62 10.31 -8.58
N ASN A 208 8.01 9.48 -7.73
CA ASN A 208 8.69 8.42 -7.00
C ASN A 208 9.08 7.21 -7.89
N GLN A 209 8.64 7.18 -9.15
CA GLN A 209 8.92 6.11 -10.11
C GLN A 209 10.08 6.46 -11.05
N SER A 210 10.66 5.45 -11.69
CA SER A 210 11.72 5.65 -12.69
C SER A 210 11.19 6.37 -13.94
N GLU A 211 12.03 7.16 -14.61
CA GLU A 211 11.63 7.95 -15.80
C GLU A 211 10.86 7.14 -16.85
N GLY A 212 11.35 5.94 -17.19
CA GLY A 212 10.67 5.08 -18.17
C GLY A 212 9.27 4.60 -17.74
N ASN A 213 9.01 4.50 -16.43
CA ASN A 213 7.70 4.13 -15.91
C ASN A 213 6.75 5.33 -15.82
N LYS A 214 7.27 6.54 -15.58
CA LYS A 214 6.44 7.75 -15.40
C LYS A 214 5.50 7.96 -16.57
N VAL A 215 6.01 7.85 -17.79
CA VAL A 215 5.20 8.05 -19.00
C VAL A 215 4.12 6.98 -19.15
N VAL A 216 4.44 5.72 -18.85
CA VAL A 216 3.46 4.64 -18.88
C VAL A 216 2.35 4.89 -17.86
N ILE A 217 2.71 5.24 -16.62
CA ILE A 217 1.76 5.52 -15.54
C ILE A 217 0.86 6.72 -15.90
N GLU A 218 1.45 7.80 -16.40
CA GLU A 218 0.70 8.98 -16.86
C GLU A 218 -0.29 8.62 -17.96
N LYS A 219 0.11 7.79 -18.94
CA LYS A 219 -0.78 7.33 -20.01
C LYS A 219 -1.93 6.48 -19.49
N ARG A 220 -1.69 5.62 -18.48
CA ARG A 220 -2.74 4.81 -17.87
C ARG A 220 -3.72 5.66 -17.05
N PHE A 221 -3.21 6.61 -16.26
CA PHE A 221 -4.05 7.57 -15.54
C PHE A 221 -4.87 8.45 -16.49
N GLU A 222 -4.26 8.94 -17.58
CA GLU A 222 -4.94 9.72 -18.61
C GLU A 222 -6.07 8.91 -19.28
N ALA A 223 -5.83 7.63 -19.59
CA ALA A 223 -6.83 6.74 -20.17
C ALA A 223 -8.02 6.52 -19.22
N ILE A 224 -7.79 6.24 -17.93
CA ILE A 224 -8.88 6.09 -16.95
C ILE A 224 -9.62 7.43 -16.77
N ASN A 225 -8.88 8.54 -16.70
CA ASN A 225 -9.47 9.87 -16.52
C ASN A 225 -10.31 10.32 -17.73
N SER A 226 -10.06 9.79 -18.94
CA SER A 226 -10.89 10.10 -20.12
C SER A 226 -12.32 9.55 -20.01
N CYS A 227 -12.57 8.62 -19.09
CA CYS A 227 -13.92 8.14 -18.75
C CYS A 227 -14.63 9.06 -17.73
N GLU A 228 -14.06 10.21 -17.40
CA GLU A 228 -14.66 11.26 -16.55
C GLU A 228 -15.09 10.80 -15.14
N PRO A 229 -14.16 10.26 -14.32
CA PRO A 229 -14.47 9.86 -12.96
C PRO A 229 -14.98 11.05 -12.13
N GLU A 230 -15.96 10.79 -11.26
CA GLU A 230 -16.57 11.84 -10.42
C GLU A 230 -15.59 12.34 -9.35
N PHE A 231 -14.72 11.45 -8.86
CA PHE A 231 -13.65 11.80 -7.94
C PHE A 231 -12.42 10.90 -8.11
N VAL A 232 -11.32 11.36 -7.54
CA VAL A 232 -10.06 10.64 -7.49
C VAL A 232 -9.56 10.63 -6.05
N ALA A 233 -9.04 9.50 -5.58
CA ALA A 233 -8.41 9.39 -4.26
C ALA A 233 -6.98 8.87 -4.39
N VAL A 234 -6.08 9.41 -3.57
CA VAL A 234 -4.68 9.03 -3.52
C VAL A 234 -4.44 8.14 -2.31
N GLY A 235 -3.85 6.97 -2.53
CA GLY A 235 -3.48 6.05 -1.48
C GLY A 235 -2.41 6.63 -0.57
N GLN A 236 -2.65 6.54 0.73
CA GLN A 236 -1.78 7.01 1.80
C GLN A 236 -1.15 5.82 2.53
N ALA A 237 -0.05 6.09 3.23
CA ALA A 237 0.67 5.11 4.03
C ALA A 237 1.01 3.81 3.24
N GLY A 238 0.57 2.64 3.71
CA GLY A 238 0.78 1.35 3.03
C GLY A 238 0.03 1.18 1.70
N PHE A 239 -0.87 2.11 1.34
CA PHE A 239 -1.48 2.25 0.03
C PHE A 239 -0.75 3.25 -0.87
N SER A 240 0.38 3.81 -0.44
CA SER A 240 1.20 4.69 -1.27
C SER A 240 1.53 4.03 -2.62
N GLY A 241 1.26 4.78 -3.70
CA GLY A 241 1.37 4.29 -5.07
C GLY A 241 0.08 3.70 -5.66
N TYR A 242 -1.03 3.69 -4.93
CA TYR A 242 -2.36 3.38 -5.50
C TYR A 242 -3.16 4.67 -5.71
N ILE A 243 -3.84 4.76 -6.84
CA ILE A 243 -4.81 5.83 -7.16
C ILE A 243 -6.17 5.19 -7.40
N VAL A 244 -7.21 5.72 -6.77
CA VAL A 244 -8.61 5.35 -7.02
C VAL A 244 -9.21 6.36 -7.99
N PHE A 245 -9.84 5.86 -9.05
CA PHE A 245 -10.77 6.64 -9.87
C PHE A 245 -12.18 6.10 -9.61
N GLY A 246 -13.08 6.98 -9.12
CA GLY A 246 -14.43 6.60 -8.72
C GLY A 246 -15.47 6.94 -9.78
N PHE A 247 -16.33 5.96 -10.10
CA PHE A 247 -17.47 6.06 -11.01
C PHE A 247 -18.76 5.62 -10.27
N PRO A 248 -19.28 6.46 -9.34
CA PRO A 248 -20.39 6.06 -8.48
C PRO A 248 -21.68 5.74 -9.22
N GLU A 249 -21.93 6.38 -10.39
CA GLU A 249 -23.12 6.09 -11.21
C GLU A 249 -23.20 4.62 -11.68
N SER A 250 -22.04 3.98 -11.82
CA SER A 250 -21.92 2.57 -12.22
C SER A 250 -21.49 1.66 -11.06
N ASP A 251 -21.42 2.16 -9.83
CA ASP A 251 -20.83 1.47 -8.66
C ASP A 251 -19.40 0.93 -8.91
N LEU A 252 -18.64 1.57 -9.81
CA LEU A 252 -17.31 1.11 -10.24
C LEU A 252 -16.18 1.96 -9.67
N TYR A 253 -15.14 1.28 -9.18
CA TYR A 253 -13.95 1.93 -8.62
C TYR A 253 -12.69 1.26 -9.18
N VAL A 254 -11.84 2.07 -9.82
CA VAL A 254 -10.59 1.60 -10.44
C VAL A 254 -9.43 1.94 -9.53
N LEU A 255 -8.79 0.90 -8.99
CA LEU A 255 -7.61 0.98 -8.15
C LEU A 255 -6.36 0.72 -9.00
N GLU A 256 -5.74 1.79 -9.49
CA GLU A 256 -4.56 1.72 -10.34
C GLU A 256 -3.26 1.87 -9.54
N SER A 257 -2.31 0.97 -9.79
CA SER A 257 -1.01 0.95 -9.12
C SER A 257 0.09 1.61 -9.96
N THR A 258 0.92 2.45 -9.35
CA THR A 258 2.15 2.99 -9.96
C THR A 258 3.30 1.98 -9.97
N GLN A 259 3.19 0.87 -9.26
CA GLN A 259 4.26 -0.13 -9.15
C GLN A 259 4.31 -1.05 -10.38
N THR A 260 5.52 -1.38 -10.82
CA THR A 260 5.74 -2.37 -11.89
C THR A 260 5.44 -3.79 -11.43
N ASN A 261 4.99 -4.64 -12.37
CA ASN A 261 4.53 -6.01 -12.10
C ASN A 261 3.33 -6.11 -11.16
N ASN A 262 2.59 -5.02 -10.98
CA ASN A 262 1.29 -5.03 -10.30
C ASN A 262 0.15 -5.09 -11.34
N ALA A 263 -1.08 -4.94 -10.85
CA ALA A 263 -2.30 -4.93 -11.65
C ALA A 263 -3.17 -3.73 -11.29
N THR A 264 -4.11 -3.42 -12.17
CA THR A 264 -5.27 -2.58 -11.87
C THR A 264 -6.36 -3.47 -11.31
N TYR A 265 -7.02 -3.03 -10.24
CA TYR A 265 -8.14 -3.74 -9.65
C TYR A 265 -9.41 -2.92 -9.89
N VAL A 266 -10.43 -3.55 -10.44
CA VAL A 266 -11.76 -2.94 -10.65
C VAL A 266 -12.70 -3.54 -9.64
N ILE A 267 -13.36 -2.70 -8.85
CA ILE A 267 -14.19 -3.13 -7.74
C ILE A 267 -15.61 -2.59 -7.92
N GLU A 268 -16.61 -3.47 -7.73
CA GLU A 268 -18.03 -3.14 -7.72
C GLU A 268 -18.53 -3.07 -6.27
N ASN A 269 -18.65 -1.86 -5.74
CA ASN A 269 -19.22 -1.59 -4.41
C ASN A 269 -19.45 -0.09 -4.24
N ASN A 270 -19.63 0.43 -3.02
CA ASN A 270 -19.54 1.86 -2.75
C ASN A 270 -18.19 2.26 -2.14
N TRP A 271 -17.84 3.54 -2.29
CA TRP A 271 -16.59 4.10 -1.78
C TRP A 271 -16.45 3.96 -0.26
N GLU A 272 -17.53 4.13 0.49
CA GLU A 272 -17.54 4.06 1.95
C GLU A 272 -17.08 2.68 2.44
N TYR A 273 -17.52 1.61 1.77
CA TYR A 273 -17.06 0.26 2.03
C TYR A 273 -15.61 0.08 1.64
N LEU A 274 -15.24 0.46 0.39
CA LEU A 274 -13.89 0.24 -0.14
C LEU A 274 -12.80 1.00 0.62
N SER A 275 -13.08 2.25 0.98
CA SER A 275 -12.15 3.08 1.75
C SER A 275 -11.91 2.56 3.15
N GLY A 276 -12.85 1.76 3.69
CA GLY A 276 -12.75 1.09 4.97
C GLY A 276 -11.97 -0.22 4.96
N LEU A 277 -11.68 -0.79 3.79
CA LEU A 277 -10.98 -2.07 3.66
C LEU A 277 -9.47 -1.95 3.92
N THR A 278 -8.92 -3.02 4.46
CA THR A 278 -7.48 -3.23 4.55
C THR A 278 -6.90 -3.65 3.20
N LYS A 279 -5.59 -3.47 3.04
CA LYS A 279 -4.90 -3.88 1.81
C LYS A 279 -4.97 -5.39 1.60
N ALA A 280 -4.89 -6.18 2.67
CA ALA A 280 -5.08 -7.63 2.59
C ALA A 280 -6.46 -7.99 2.04
N GLU A 281 -7.52 -7.33 2.51
CA GLU A 281 -8.89 -7.58 2.01
C GLU A 281 -9.02 -7.22 0.53
N ILE A 282 -8.49 -6.07 0.11
CA ILE A 282 -8.52 -5.64 -1.31
C ILE A 282 -7.75 -6.63 -2.21
N LEU A 283 -6.60 -7.12 -1.74
CA LEU A 283 -5.72 -8.00 -2.53
C LEU A 283 -6.09 -9.49 -2.45
N GLN A 284 -6.87 -9.91 -1.46
CA GLN A 284 -7.32 -11.31 -1.33
C GLN A 284 -8.57 -11.58 -2.17
N ASN A 285 -8.60 -12.78 -2.76
CA ASN A 285 -9.55 -13.23 -3.79
C ASN A 285 -11.03 -13.12 -3.38
N ASN A 286 -11.76 -12.17 -4.00
CA ASN A 286 -13.17 -12.17 -4.44
C ASN A 286 -13.83 -10.77 -4.39
N LEU A 287 -13.11 -9.72 -3.98
CA LEU A 287 -13.69 -8.37 -3.93
C LEU A 287 -13.61 -7.61 -5.25
N HIS A 288 -12.62 -7.90 -6.11
CA HIS A 288 -12.51 -7.24 -7.40
C HIS A 288 -13.38 -7.93 -8.44
N LYS A 289 -14.18 -7.15 -9.17
CA LYS A 289 -14.89 -7.57 -10.40
C LYS A 289 -13.87 -8.07 -11.42
N GLU A 290 -12.79 -7.30 -11.61
CA GLU A 290 -11.72 -7.64 -12.54
C GLU A 290 -10.33 -7.25 -12.01
N ARG A 291 -9.32 -8.02 -12.42
CA ARG A 291 -7.90 -7.75 -12.18
C ARG A 291 -7.17 -7.71 -13.52
N ILE A 292 -6.81 -6.52 -13.95
CA ILE A 292 -6.22 -6.22 -15.26
C ILE A 292 -4.70 -6.12 -15.11
N ILE A 293 -3.95 -7.00 -15.75
CA ILE A 293 -2.47 -7.00 -15.69
C ILE A 293 -1.93 -5.89 -16.59
N HIS A 294 -0.90 -5.18 -16.15
CA HIS A 294 -0.23 -4.14 -16.96
C HIS A 294 0.54 -4.73 -18.15
N ARG A 295 -0.16 -5.03 -19.25
CA ARG A 295 0.33 -5.55 -20.53
C ARG A 295 -0.22 -4.72 -21.70
N GLU A 296 0.15 -5.05 -22.93
CA GLU A 296 -0.29 -4.34 -24.15
C GLU A 296 -1.82 -4.20 -24.26
N ASN A 297 -2.58 -5.23 -23.86
CA ASN A 297 -4.04 -5.23 -23.90
C ASN A 297 -4.70 -4.43 -22.75
N TRP A 298 -3.92 -3.87 -21.83
CA TRP A 298 -4.44 -3.14 -20.67
C TRP A 298 -5.37 -1.98 -21.07
N PHE A 299 -5.01 -1.23 -22.11
CA PHE A 299 -5.80 -0.09 -22.57
C PHE A 299 -7.15 -0.51 -23.16
N GLU A 300 -7.21 -1.67 -23.81
CA GLU A 300 -8.45 -2.23 -24.34
C GLU A 300 -9.31 -2.80 -23.21
N GLU A 301 -8.71 -3.52 -22.26
CA GLU A 301 -9.40 -4.10 -21.11
C GLU A 301 -10.02 -3.02 -20.23
N ILE A 302 -9.28 -1.94 -19.90
CA ILE A 302 -9.81 -0.85 -19.08
C ILE A 302 -10.94 -0.09 -19.79
N GLY A 303 -10.79 0.13 -21.10
CA GLY A 303 -11.81 0.78 -21.91
C GLY A 303 -13.10 -0.04 -21.96
N ARG A 304 -12.99 -1.37 -22.10
CA ARG A 304 -14.14 -2.28 -22.04
C ARG A 304 -14.85 -2.18 -20.68
N VAL A 305 -14.11 -2.30 -19.58
CA VAL A 305 -14.71 -2.33 -18.23
C VAL A 305 -15.40 -1.03 -17.85
N LEU A 306 -14.88 0.12 -18.32
CA LEU A 306 -15.45 1.44 -18.03
C LEU A 306 -16.52 1.90 -19.03
N SER A 307 -16.78 1.11 -20.07
CA SER A 307 -17.84 1.40 -21.07
C SER A 307 -19.07 0.50 -20.92
N GLU A 308 -19.06 -0.46 -19.98
CA GLU A 308 -20.19 -1.30 -19.60
C GLU A 308 -21.16 -0.57 -18.67
#